data_AF-A0A821Y2I2-F1
#
_entry.id   AF-A0A821Y2I2-F1
#
_cell.length_a   1.000
_cell.length_b   1.000
_cell.length_c   1.000
_cell.angle_alpha   90.00
_cell.angle_beta   90.00
_cell.angle_gamma   90.00
#
_symmetry.space_group_name_H-M   'P 1'
#
loop_
_entity.id
_entity.type
_entity.pdbx_description
1 polymer ?
#
loop_
_entity_poly.entity_id
_entity_poly.type
_entity_poly.pdbx_seq_one_letter_code
_entity_poly.pdbx_strand_id
1 'polypeptide(L)'
;NLFPGDYHLVNLRTLNENRDDAKFSASKNLALILRRFAYDCDEAYDNSFHFEQPILEHFFPANQIESIQQTSLSLRHVQNQLAITTKLDVPLAELMTYKIKMK
;
A
#
# COMPACT_ATOMS: atom_id res chain seq x y z
N ASN A 1 -0.03 -16.53 5.96
CA ASN A 1 -0.55 -15.87 4.73
C ASN A 1 -0.20 -14.40 4.80
N LEU A 2 0.63 -13.90 3.88
CA LEU A 2 1.11 -12.50 3.90
C LEU A 2 0.07 -11.49 3.40
N PHE A 3 -0.85 -11.90 2.53
CA PHE A 3 -1.96 -11.08 2.04
C PHE A 3 -3.31 -11.80 2.23
N PRO A 4 -4.37 -11.07 2.58
CA PRO A 4 -5.73 -11.61 2.60
C PRO A 4 -6.18 -11.94 1.17
N GLY A 5 -7.07 -12.93 1.04
CA GLY A 5 -7.43 -13.52 -0.26
C GLY A 5 -8.12 -12.56 -1.24
N ASP A 6 -8.71 -11.48 -0.75
CA ASP A 6 -9.39 -10.45 -1.53
C ASP A 6 -8.49 -9.24 -1.87
N TYR A 7 -7.23 -9.22 -1.44
CA TYR A 7 -6.28 -8.16 -1.77
C TYR A 7 -5.29 -8.60 -2.86
N HIS A 8 -4.98 -7.67 -3.75
CA HIS A 8 -3.97 -7.85 -4.78
C HIS A 8 -2.92 -6.74 -4.69
N LEU A 9 -1.65 -7.15 -4.59
CA LEU A 9 -0.51 -6.28 -4.76
C LEU A 9 -0.31 -5.94 -6.23
N VAL A 10 -0.89 -4.82 -6.67
CA VAL A 10 -0.81 -4.37 -8.06
C VAL A 10 0.59 -3.88 -8.42
N ASN A 11 1.24 -3.17 -7.49
CA ASN A 11 2.58 -2.66 -7.72
C ASN A 11 3.34 -2.47 -6.40
N LEU A 12 4.61 -2.88 -6.38
CA LEU A 12 5.59 -2.50 -5.38
C LEU A 12 6.90 -2.16 -6.08
N ARG A 13 7.31 -0.89 -6.04
CA ARG A 13 8.55 -0.45 -6.70
C ARG A 13 9.22 0.69 -5.94
N THR A 14 10.53 0.82 -6.12
CA THR A 14 11.29 2.00 -5.73
C THR A 14 10.92 3.19 -6.61
N LEU A 15 10.82 4.37 -6.01
CA LEU A 15 10.64 5.63 -6.72
C LEU A 15 11.98 6.31 -6.89
N ASN A 16 12.41 6.54 -8.13
CA ASN A 16 13.62 7.32 -8.35
C ASN A 16 13.39 8.73 -7.80
N GLU A 17 14.26 9.14 -6.89
CA GLU A 17 14.46 10.56 -6.64
C GLU A 17 15.14 11.11 -7.89
N ASN A 18 14.67 12.23 -8.45
CA ASN A 18 15.25 12.90 -9.62
C ASN A 18 16.73 13.25 -9.38
N ARG A 19 17.61 12.27 -9.46
CA ARG A 19 19.05 12.35 -9.26
C ARG A 19 19.71 11.87 -10.53
N ASP A 20 20.89 12.42 -10.80
CA ASP A 20 21.75 12.01 -11.91
C ASP A 20 21.85 10.48 -11.99
N ASP A 21 21.41 9.90 -13.11
CA ASP A 21 21.44 8.45 -13.38
C ASP A 21 22.87 7.87 -13.29
N ALA A 22 23.89 8.73 -13.31
CA ALA A 22 25.29 8.38 -13.16
C ALA A 22 25.67 7.89 -11.73
N LYS A 23 24.82 8.12 -10.71
CA LYS A 23 25.07 7.65 -9.33
C LYS A 23 23.89 6.82 -8.83
N PHE A 24 23.96 5.50 -9.05
CA PHE A 24 22.98 4.58 -8.49
C PHE A 24 23.05 4.59 -6.95
N SER A 25 22.02 5.14 -6.31
CA SER A 25 21.77 4.99 -4.88
C SER A 25 20.41 4.35 -4.67
N ALA A 26 20.31 3.36 -3.79
CA ALA A 26 19.04 2.74 -3.47
C ALA A 26 18.04 3.81 -2.98
N SER A 27 16.90 3.91 -3.64
CA SER A 27 15.86 4.84 -3.22
C SER A 27 15.20 4.34 -1.94
N LYS A 28 15.03 5.27 -0.99
CA LYS A 28 14.26 5.03 0.23
C LYS A 28 12.76 5.21 0.03
N ASN A 29 12.33 5.69 -1.12
CA ASN A 29 10.92 5.91 -1.42
C ASN A 29 10.39 4.74 -2.21
N LEU A 30 9.26 4.20 -1.77
CA LEU A 30 8.55 3.10 -2.41
C LEU A 30 7.16 3.56 -2.81
N ALA A 31 6.68 3.07 -3.94
CA ALA A 31 5.27 3.11 -4.30
C ALA A 31 4.66 1.73 -4.08
N LEU A 32 3.54 1.72 -3.37
CA LEU A 32 2.71 0.56 -3.11
C LEU A 32 1.32 0.84 -3.69
N ILE A 33 0.83 -0.06 -4.54
CA ILE A 33 -0.53 0.00 -5.08
C ILE A 33 -1.24 -1.29 -4.70
N LEU A 34 -2.36 -1.15 -4.00
CA LEU A 34 -3.19 -2.25 -3.55
C LEU A 34 -4.58 -2.13 -4.15
N ARG A 35 -5.12 -3.26 -4.60
CA ARG A 35 -6.51 -3.39 -5.02
C ARG A 35 -7.21 -4.38 -4.12
N ARG A 36 -8.47 -4.10 -3.78
CA ARG A 36 -9.36 -5.08 -3.15
C ARG A 36 -10.39 -5.55 -4.17
N PHE A 37 -10.60 -6.85 -4.27
CA PHE A 37 -11.65 -7.42 -5.10
C PHE A 37 -12.99 -7.34 -4.37
N ALA A 38 -14.06 -7.15 -5.14
CA ALA A 38 -15.42 -7.48 -4.70
C ALA A 38 -15.82 -8.77 -5.41
N TYR A 39 -16.53 -9.64 -4.71
CA TYR A 39 -17.07 -10.85 -5.30
C TYR A 39 -18.50 -10.59 -5.75
N ASP A 40 -18.92 -11.20 -6.86
CA ASP A 40 -20.28 -11.08 -7.38
C ASP A 40 -21.21 -12.01 -6.57
N CYS A 41 -21.46 -11.63 -5.33
CA CYS A 41 -22.28 -12.35 -4.37
C CYS A 41 -23.04 -11.36 -3.47
N ASP A 42 -24.10 -11.82 -2.80
CA ASP A 42 -24.88 -10.97 -1.91
C ASP A 42 -24.00 -10.30 -0.83
N GLU A 43 -24.32 -9.08 -0.41
CA GLU A 43 -23.57 -8.33 0.61
C GLU A 43 -23.36 -9.12 1.91
N ALA A 44 -24.27 -10.04 2.24
CA ALA A 44 -24.13 -10.95 3.39
C ALA A 44 -22.96 -11.93 3.22
N TYR A 45 -22.66 -12.34 2.00
CA TYR A 45 -21.54 -13.21 1.66
C TYR A 45 -20.21 -12.44 1.76
N ASP A 46 -20.14 -11.22 1.22
CA ASP A 46 -18.95 -10.35 1.37
C ASP A 46 -18.64 -10.05 2.84
N ASN A 47 -19.69 -9.81 3.65
CA ASN A 47 -19.54 -9.60 5.09
C ASN A 47 -19.17 -10.87 5.87
N SER A 48 -19.46 -12.06 5.34
CA SER A 48 -19.12 -13.33 5.98
C SER A 48 -17.63 -13.67 5.86
N PHE A 49 -16.94 -13.10 4.85
CA PHE A 49 -15.49 -13.17 4.74
C PHE A 49 -14.84 -11.95 5.41
N HIS A 50 -14.61 -12.06 6.71
CA HIS A 50 -13.75 -11.10 7.42
C HIS A 50 -12.28 -11.33 7.07
N PHE A 51 -11.88 -10.87 5.88
CA PHE A 51 -10.47 -10.80 5.55
C PHE A 51 -9.81 -9.71 6.40
N GLU A 52 -8.75 -10.09 7.13
CA GLU A 52 -7.97 -9.12 7.91
C GLU A 52 -7.41 -8.05 6.96
N GLN A 53 -7.47 -6.77 7.30
CA GLN A 53 -6.84 -5.74 6.46
C GLN A 53 -5.31 -5.91 6.47
N PRO A 54 -4.61 -5.63 5.35
CA PRO A 54 -3.16 -5.68 5.31
C PRO A 54 -2.55 -4.70 6.32
N ILE A 55 -1.56 -5.17 7.07
CA ILE A 55 -0.76 -4.34 7.98
C ILE A 55 0.61 -4.18 7.35
N LEU A 56 1.07 -2.93 7.19
CA LEU A 56 2.32 -2.66 6.48
C LEU A 56 3.54 -3.29 7.17
N GLU A 57 3.45 -3.44 8.49
CA GLU A 57 4.46 -4.08 9.35
C GLU A 57 4.72 -5.56 9.00
N HIS A 58 3.76 -6.23 8.35
CA HIS A 58 3.95 -7.60 7.87
C HIS A 58 4.86 -7.68 6.64
N PHE A 59 5.05 -6.56 5.92
CA PHE A 59 5.90 -6.48 4.72
C PHE A 59 7.25 -5.83 5.03
N PHE A 60 7.23 -4.82 5.90
CA PHE A 60 8.42 -4.06 6.26
C PHE A 60 8.47 -3.90 7.78
N PRO A 61 9.61 -4.16 8.44
CA PRO A 61 9.73 -3.92 9.86
C PRO A 61 9.36 -2.47 10.23
N ALA A 62 8.51 -2.28 11.23
CA ALA A 62 8.01 -0.96 11.64
C ALA A 62 9.15 0.04 11.94
N ASN A 63 10.27 -0.46 12.47
CA ASN A 63 11.45 0.35 12.77
C ASN A 63 12.19 0.87 11.53
N GLN A 64 11.96 0.29 10.34
CA GLN A 64 12.54 0.71 9.06
C GLN A 64 11.66 1.67 8.27
N ILE A 65 10.40 1.86 8.66
CA ILE A 65 9.49 2.79 8.01
C ILE A 65 9.65 4.17 8.68
N GLU A 66 9.88 5.20 7.87
CA GLU A 66 9.91 6.60 8.30
C GLU A 66 8.51 7.23 8.20
N SER A 67 7.82 7.04 7.07
CA SER A 67 6.49 7.59 6.86
C SER A 67 5.68 6.82 5.82
N ILE A 68 4.35 6.92 5.93
CA ILE A 68 3.39 6.34 4.98
C ILE A 68 2.38 7.42 4.57
N GLN A 69 2.25 7.64 3.28
CA GLN A 69 1.33 8.62 2.70
C GLN A 69 0.37 7.94 1.75
N GLN A 70 -0.93 8.13 1.93
CA GLN A 70 -1.90 7.82 0.90
C GLN A 70 -1.87 8.91 -0.18
N THR A 71 -1.87 8.51 -1.44
CA THR A 71 -1.75 9.43 -2.57
C THR A 71 -2.75 9.13 -3.67
N SER A 72 -2.88 10.05 -4.63
CA SER A 72 -3.47 9.74 -5.94
C SER A 72 -2.73 8.59 -6.62
N LEU A 73 -3.38 7.94 -7.60
CA LEU A 73 -2.79 6.87 -8.42
C LEU A 73 -1.46 7.28 -9.09
N SER A 74 -1.35 8.56 -9.45
CA SER A 74 -0.14 9.13 -10.06
C SER A 74 1.00 9.42 -9.08
N LEU A 75 0.82 9.18 -7.78
CA LEU A 75 1.77 9.44 -6.69
C LEU A 75 2.14 10.93 -6.50
N ARG A 76 1.39 11.84 -7.12
CA ARG A 76 1.66 13.29 -7.16
C ARG A 76 0.95 14.06 -6.05
N HIS A 77 -0.27 13.68 -5.71
CA HIS A 77 -1.07 14.37 -4.70
C HIS A 77 -1.16 13.53 -3.44
N VAL A 78 -0.64 14.06 -2.33
CA VAL A 78 -0.81 13.44 -1.01
C VAL A 78 -2.22 13.75 -0.54
N GLN A 79 -2.97 12.70 -0.21
CA GLN A 79 -4.32 12.80 0.33
C GLN A 79 -4.29 12.82 1.84
N ASN A 80 -3.61 11.83 2.44
CA ASN A 80 -3.53 11.65 3.89
C ASN A 80 -2.15 11.14 4.32
N GLN A 81 -1.71 11.54 5.51
CA GLN A 81 -0.58 10.93 6.22
C GLN A 81 -1.12 9.85 7.16
N LEU A 82 -0.57 8.63 7.08
CA LEU A 82 -0.99 7.50 7.89
C LEU A 82 0.03 7.21 9.00
N ALA A 83 -0.43 6.64 10.11
CA ALA A 83 0.46 6.09 11.13
C ALA A 83 1.03 4.75 10.65
N ILE A 84 2.21 4.37 11.13
CA ILE A 84 2.91 3.15 10.68
C ILE A 84 2.13 1.88 11.03
N THR A 85 1.45 1.91 12.19
CA THR A 85 0.61 0.82 12.70
C THR A 85 -0.77 0.78 12.04
N THR A 86 -1.09 1.71 11.13
CA THR A 86 -2.41 1.78 10.50
C THR A 86 -2.61 0.61 9.54
N LYS A 87 -3.72 -0.11 9.71
CA LYS A 87 -4.23 -1.07 8.72
C LYS A 87 -4.54 -0.35 7.41
N LEU A 88 -4.14 -0.93 6.29
CA LEU A 88 -4.41 -0.37 4.97
C LEU A 88 -5.85 -0.67 4.58
N ASP A 89 -6.72 0.31 4.82
CA ASP A 89 -8.12 0.20 4.44
C ASP A 89 -8.29 0.52 2.94
N VAL A 90 -8.54 -0.54 2.17
CA VAL A 90 -8.87 -0.45 0.74
C VAL A 90 -10.33 -0.84 0.63
N PRO A 91 -11.23 0.06 0.19
CA PRO A 91 -12.63 -0.27 0.03
C PRO A 91 -12.83 -1.39 -1.00
N LEU A 92 -13.96 -2.09 -0.92
CA LEU A 92 -14.31 -3.14 -1.89
C LEU A 92 -14.32 -2.59 -3.32
N ALA A 93 -13.82 -3.40 -4.26
CA ALA A 93 -13.63 -3.05 -5.67
C ALA A 93 -12.70 -1.86 -5.95
N GLU A 94 -12.12 -1.22 -4.93
CA GLU A 94 -11.29 -0.03 -5.09
C GLU A 94 -9.80 -0.33 -5.17
N LEU A 95 -9.06 0.70 -5.57
CA LEU A 95 -7.61 0.71 -5.60
C LEU A 95 -7.07 1.90 -4.81
N MET A 96 -6.14 1.62 -3.91
CA MET A 96 -5.45 2.64 -3.11
C MET A 96 -3.96 2.64 -3.40
N THR A 97 -3.38 3.84 -3.38
CA THR A 97 -1.97 4.07 -3.66
C THR A 97 -1.30 4.72 -2.47
N TYR A 98 -0.13 4.20 -2.12
CA TYR A 98 0.66 4.64 -0.98
C TYR A 98 2.10 4.93 -1.40
N LYS A 99 2.65 6.01 -0.84
CA LYS A 99 4.08 6.31 -0.87
C LYS A 99 4.65 6.00 0.51
N ILE A 100 5.64 5.11 0.56
CA ILE A 100 6.30 4.69 1.80
C ILE A 100 7.73 5.22 1.75
N LYS A 101 8.16 5.90 2.81
CA LYS A 101 9.54 6.33 2.98
C LYS A 101 10.20 5.41 4.01
N MET A 102 11.33 4.82 3.63
CA MET A 102 12.17 3.98 4.48
C MET A 102 13.24 4.83 5.17
N LYS A 103 13.72 4.38 6.33
CA LYS A 103 14.81 5.03 7.08
C LYS A 103 16.18 4.86 6.44
#